data_AF-A0A0S8AAM2-F1
#
_entry.id   AF-A0A0S8AAM2-F1
#
_cell.length_a   1.000
_cell.length_b   1.000
_cell.length_c   1.000
_cell.angle_alpha   90.00
_cell.angle_beta   90.00
_cell.angle_gamma   90.00
#
_symmetry.space_group_name_H-M   'P 1'
#
loop_
_entity.id
_entity.type
_entity.pdbx_description
1 polymer ?
#
loop_
_entity_poly.entity_id
_entity_poly.type
_entity_poly.pdbx_seq_one_letter_code
_entity_poly.pdbx_strand_id
1 'polypeptide(L)'
;MNINELSVLQRVNRVLIGAVMIIATMAAPIAPLGWLAVLPLIATYPIFAGMFGYDPVTSFLEYEAGKAIHRVAEYHVGHKPHHS
;
A
#
# COMPACT_ATOMS: atom_id res chain seq x y z
N MET A 1 9.90 -2.38 17.65
CA MET A 1 8.62 -2.21 16.93
C MET A 1 8.96 -2.25 15.45
N ASN A 2 8.61 -3.33 14.74
CA ASN A 2 8.93 -3.48 13.32
C ASN A 2 8.05 -2.51 12.51
N ILE A 3 8.67 -1.54 11.84
CA ILE A 3 8.01 -0.53 10.99
C ILE A 3 7.26 -1.11 9.78
N ASN A 4 7.45 -2.39 9.48
CA ASN A 4 6.76 -3.11 8.40
C ASN A 4 5.51 -3.89 8.85
N GLU A 5 5.17 -3.85 10.14
CA GLU A 5 3.98 -4.54 10.65
C GLU A 5 2.77 -3.59 10.62
N LEU A 6 1.80 -3.91 9.77
CA LEU A 6 0.52 -3.21 9.75
C LEU A 6 -0.18 -3.33 11.10
N SER A 7 -0.66 -2.20 11.60
CA SER A 7 -1.53 -2.16 12.79
C SER A 7 -2.80 -2.99 12.56
N VAL A 8 -3.38 -3.52 13.63
CA VAL A 8 -4.59 -4.37 13.56
C VAL A 8 -5.73 -3.67 12.81
N LEU A 9 -5.93 -2.36 13.03
CA LEU A 9 -6.94 -1.58 12.33
C LEU A 9 -6.68 -1.50 10.82
N GLN A 10 -5.43 -1.30 10.40
CA GLN A 10 -5.09 -1.27 8.98
C GLN A 10 -5.25 -2.64 8.32
N ARG A 11 -4.93 -3.73 9.05
CA ARG A 11 -5.18 -5.09 8.59
C ARG A 11 -6.66 -5.33 8.33
N VAL A 12 -7.51 -4.99 9.31
CA VAL A 12 -8.97 -5.12 9.21
C VAL A 12 -9.51 -4.30 8.04
N ASN A 13 -9.11 -3.04 7.90
CA ASN A 13 -9.57 -2.19 6.79
C ASN A 13 -9.24 -2.78 5.42
N ARG A 14 -8.05 -3.37 5.24
CA ARG A 14 -7.65 -3.98 3.97
C ARG A 14 -8.46 -5.24 3.66
N VAL A 15 -8.67 -6.10 4.66
CA VAL A 15 -9.54 -7.28 4.49
C VAL A 15 -10.96 -6.84 4.13
N LEU A 16 -11.48 -5.80 4.78
CA LEU A 16 -12.82 -5.26 4.46
C LEU A 16 -12.91 -4.71 3.04
N ILE A 17 -11.92 -3.94 2.58
CA ILE A 17 -11.88 -3.41 1.21
C ILE A 17 -11.88 -4.55 0.19
N GLY A 18 -11.04 -5.57 0.39
CA GLY A 18 -11.00 -6.74 -0.50
C GLY A 18 -12.31 -7.53 -0.47
N ALA A 19 -12.90 -7.74 0.70
CA ALA A 19 -14.20 -8.40 0.84
C ALA A 19 -15.31 -7.66 0.11
N VAL A 20 -15.35 -6.32 0.20
CA VAL A 20 -16.32 -5.49 -0.52
C VAL A 20 -16.17 -5.65 -2.04
N MET A 21 -14.95 -5.67 -2.56
CA MET A 21 -14.71 -5.89 -4.00
C MET A 21 -15.21 -7.26 -4.48
N ILE A 22 -14.99 -8.31 -3.69
CA ILE A 22 -15.50 -9.66 -3.99
C ILE A 22 -17.03 -9.68 -3.93
N ILE A 23 -17.63 -9.15 -2.86
CA ILE A 23 -19.08 -9.10 -2.67
C ILE A 23 -19.74 -8.30 -3.80
N ALA A 24 -19.18 -7.15 -4.18
CA ALA A 24 -19.69 -6.33 -5.28
C ALA A 24 -19.71 -7.10 -6.61
N THR A 25 -18.73 -7.98 -6.83
CA THR A 25 -18.67 -8.83 -8.01
C THR A 25 -19.74 -9.92 -7.98
N MET A 26 -19.97 -10.53 -6.81
CA MET A 26 -20.95 -11.61 -6.64
C MET A 26 -22.39 -11.11 -6.57
N ALA A 27 -22.61 -9.89 -6.11
CA ALA A 27 -23.93 -9.25 -6.03
C ALA A 27 -24.40 -8.70 -7.38
N ALA A 28 -23.55 -8.71 -8.42
CA ALA A 28 -23.91 -8.25 -9.74
C ALA A 28 -24.91 -9.23 -10.39
N PRO A 29 -26.13 -8.79 -10.75
CA PRO A 29 -27.18 -9.68 -11.25
C PRO A 29 -27.00 -10.12 -12.71
N ILE A 30 -25.87 -9.80 -13.35
CA ILE A 30 -25.69 -9.88 -14.80
C ILE A 30 -24.52 -10.81 -15.15
N ALA A 31 -24.82 -11.85 -15.93
CA ALA A 31 -23.84 -12.55 -16.75
C ALA A 31 -23.91 -11.99 -18.19
N PRO A 32 -22.78 -11.78 -18.88
CA PRO A 32 -21.41 -12.14 -18.51
C PRO A 32 -20.72 -11.10 -17.60
N LEU A 33 -19.90 -11.58 -16.65
CA LEU A 33 -19.18 -10.75 -15.67
C LEU A 33 -18.24 -9.71 -16.31
N GLY A 34 -17.68 -10.00 -17.49
CA GLY A 34 -16.82 -9.07 -18.23
C GLY A 34 -15.73 -8.45 -17.34
N TRP A 35 -15.71 -7.11 -17.30
CA TRP A 35 -14.73 -6.35 -16.51
C TRP A 35 -14.90 -6.47 -14.98
N LEU A 36 -16.07 -6.90 -14.49
CA LEU A 36 -16.28 -7.13 -13.05
C LEU A 36 -15.43 -8.31 -12.55
N ALA A 37 -15.05 -9.25 -13.40
CA ALA A 37 -14.13 -10.33 -13.04
C ALA A 37 -12.73 -9.84 -12.64
N VAL A 38 -12.37 -8.59 -12.96
CA VAL A 38 -11.11 -7.96 -12.56
C VAL A 38 -11.11 -7.53 -11.08
N LEU A 39 -12.27 -7.19 -10.51
CA LEU A 39 -12.40 -6.79 -9.10
C LEU A 39 -11.86 -7.84 -8.12
N PRO A 40 -12.24 -9.14 -8.19
CA PRO A 40 -11.71 -10.14 -7.27
C PRO A 40 -10.21 -10.40 -7.49
N LEU A 41 -9.69 -10.21 -8.72
CA LEU A 41 -8.26 -10.28 -8.99
C LEU A 41 -7.50 -9.15 -8.28
N ILE A 42 -8.01 -7.91 -8.34
CA ILE A 42 -7.41 -6.77 -7.63
C ILE A 42 -7.56 -6.93 -6.11
N ALA A 43 -8.68 -7.51 -5.65
CA ALA A 43 -8.97 -7.74 -4.23
C ALA A 43 -7.98 -8.70 -3.55
N THR A 44 -7.25 -9.52 -4.31
CA THR A 44 -6.19 -10.39 -3.74
C THR A 44 -5.17 -9.55 -2.97
N TYR A 45 -4.73 -8.42 -3.52
CA TYR A 45 -3.72 -7.57 -2.91
C TYR A 45 -4.08 -7.11 -1.47
N PRO A 46 -5.21 -6.40 -1.25
CA PRO A 46 -5.57 -5.95 0.09
C PRO A 46 -5.89 -7.12 1.04
N ILE A 47 -6.43 -8.25 0.55
CA ILE A 47 -6.67 -9.43 1.40
C ILE A 47 -5.36 -10.02 1.90
N PHE A 48 -4.39 -10.26 1.01
CA PHE A 48 -3.08 -10.76 1.39
C PHE A 48 -2.36 -9.78 2.33
N ALA A 49 -2.36 -8.49 2.01
CA ALA A 49 -1.73 -7.48 2.86
C ALA A 49 -2.40 -7.39 4.25
N GLY A 50 -3.72 -7.53 4.33
CA GLY A 50 -4.44 -7.56 5.59
C GLY A 50 -4.20 -8.84 6.41
N MET A 51 -4.19 -10.01 5.77
CA MET A 51 -3.98 -11.30 6.44
C MET A 51 -2.56 -11.44 7.00
N PHE A 52 -1.55 -11.17 6.18
CA PHE A 52 -0.15 -11.29 6.59
C PHE A 52 0.34 -10.06 7.36
N GLY A 53 -0.41 -8.96 7.30
CA GLY A 53 -0.04 -7.72 7.97
C GLY A 53 1.23 -7.09 7.45
N TYR A 54 1.53 -7.36 6.18
CA TYR A 54 2.67 -6.85 5.45
C TYR A 54 2.18 -6.16 4.18
N ASP A 55 2.66 -4.94 3.94
CA ASP A 55 2.36 -4.19 2.73
C ASP A 55 3.65 -3.94 1.93
N PRO A 56 3.89 -4.72 0.85
CA PRO A 56 5.08 -4.54 0.03
C PRO A 56 5.13 -3.20 -0.69
N VAL A 57 3.98 -2.62 -1.07
CA VAL A 57 3.94 -1.35 -1.81
C VAL A 57 4.27 -0.18 -0.90
N THR A 58 3.71 -0.12 0.30
CA THR A 58 4.07 0.95 1.24
C THR A 58 5.51 0.80 1.71
N SER A 59 5.98 -0.42 1.97
CA SER A 59 7.40 -0.64 2.29
C SER A 59 8.33 -0.15 1.17
N PHE A 60 7.96 -0.37 -0.10
CA PHE A 60 8.72 0.14 -1.24
C PHE A 60 8.67 1.67 -1.35
N LEU A 61 7.49 2.27 -1.19
CA LEU A 61 7.31 3.73 -1.23
C LEU A 61 8.08 4.43 -0.11
N GLU A 62 8.06 3.89 1.10
CA GLU A 62 8.80 4.42 2.25
C GLU A 62 10.32 4.32 2.02
N TYR A 63 10.79 3.23 1.40
CA TYR A 63 12.20 3.08 1.04
C TYR A 63 12.65 4.14 0.02
N GLU A 64 11.86 4.38 -1.04
CA GLU A 64 12.18 5.42 -2.02
C GLU A 64 12.08 6.83 -1.43
N ALA A 65 11.05 7.11 -0.63
CA ALA A 65 10.88 8.39 0.05
C ALA A 65 12.03 8.68 1.02
N GLY A 66 12.46 7.67 1.80
CA GLY A 66 13.60 7.79 2.71
C GLY A 66 14.90 8.13 1.98
N LYS A 67 15.17 7.49 0.84
CA LYS A 67 16.33 7.80 -0.02
C LYS A 67 16.27 9.23 -0.56
N ALA A 68 15.09 9.68 -1.01
CA ALA A 68 14.91 11.04 -1.51
C ALA A 68 15.18 12.09 -0.41
N ILE A 69 14.64 11.87 0.80
CA ILE A 69 14.86 12.76 1.95
C ILE A 69 16.36 12.80 2.32
N HIS A 70 17.04 11.66 2.33
CA HIS A 70 18.48 11.60 2.64
C HIS A 70 19.31 12.42 1.65
N ARG A 71 19.04 12.32 0.34
CA ARG A 71 19.74 13.12 -0.68
C ARG A 71 19.52 14.62 -0.50
N VAL A 72 18.30 15.03 -0.15
CA VAL A 72 17.99 16.45 0.11
C VAL A 72 18.71 16.93 1.37
N ALA A 73 18.77 16.11 2.42
CA ALA A 73 19.49 16.43 3.65
C ALA A 73 21.00 16.58 3.41
N GLU A 74 21.62 15.67 2.65
CA GLU A 74 23.04 15.79 2.26
C GLU A 74 23.31 17.07 1.47
N TYR A 75 22.43 17.44 0.53
CA TYR A 75 22.54 18.68 -0.22
C TYR A 75 22.44 19.92 0.70
N HIS A 76 21.49 19.94 1.63
CA HIS A 76 21.31 21.06 2.57
C HIS A 76 22.45 21.20 3.58
N VAL A 77 23.00 20.08 4.06
CA VAL A 77 24.09 20.08 5.06
C VAL A 77 25.44 20.37 4.41
N GLY A 78 25.66 19.90 3.17
CA GLY A 78 26.87 20.17 2.39
C GLY A 78 26.99 21.61 1.86
N HIS A 79 25.91 22.39 1.89
CA HIS A 79 25.87 23.75 1.36
C HIS A 79 25.95 24.84 2.46
N LYS A 80 26.70 24.60 3.54
CA LYS A 80 27.08 25.71 4.43
C LYS A 80 28.01 26.65 3.67
N PRO A 81 27.63 27.91 3.38
CA PRO A 81 28.55 28.87 2.82
C PRO A 81 29.69 29.05 3.81
N HIS A 82 30.90 28.69 3.41
CA HIS A 82 32.12 29.15 4.05
C HIS A 82 32.16 30.68 3.90
N HIS A 83 31.50 31.37 4.83
CA HIS A 83 31.72 32.80 5.03
C HIS A 83 33.17 32.96 5.48
N SER A 84 33.98 33.36 4.50
CA SER A 84 35.38 33.75 4.64
C SER A 84 35.47 35.16 5.22
#